data_AF-A0A0A3JV84-F1
#
_entry.id   AF-A0A0A3JV84-F1
#
_cell.length_a   1.000
_cell.length_b   1.000
_cell.length_c   1.000
_cell.angle_alpha   90.00
_cell.angle_beta   90.00
_cell.angle_gamma   90.00
#
_symmetry.space_group_name_H-M   'P 1'
#
loop_
_entity.id
_entity.type
_entity.pdbx_description
1 polymer ?
#
loop_
_entity_poly.entity_id
_entity_poly.type
_entity_poly.pdbx_seq_one_letter_code
_entity_poly.pdbx_strand_id
1 'polypeptide(L)' 'MDKRKCPLLAYKIQFSDHIIAPEKSGHFHLYSGDDRAALLKEVENWPTYYPAHMDGHTIAHEMIAH' A
#
# COMPACT_ATOMS: atom_id res chain seq x y z
N MET A 1 -11.32 -34.43 -13.02
CA MET A 1 -11.06 -33.31 -12.09
C MET A 1 -11.35 -32.01 -12.84
N ASP A 2 -12.46 -31.34 -12.54
CA ASP A 2 -12.86 -30.09 -13.22
C ASP A 2 -12.02 -28.92 -12.69
N LYS A 3 -11.24 -28.29 -13.57
CA LYS A 3 -10.34 -27.17 -13.23
C LYS A 3 -11.04 -25.80 -13.09
N ARG A 4 -12.38 -25.74 -12.96
CA ARG A 4 -13.13 -24.46 -13.11
C ARG A 4 -13.75 -23.84 -11.87
N LYS A 5 -13.44 -24.26 -10.65
CA LYS A 5 -13.93 -23.55 -9.44
C LYS A 5 -12.91 -23.53 -8.31
N CYS A 6 -11.79 -22.83 -8.53
CA CYS A 6 -11.12 -22.17 -7.41
C CYS A 6 -11.78 -20.79 -7.32
N PRO A 7 -12.50 -20.44 -6.24
CA PRO A 7 -12.96 -19.06 -6.10
C PRO A 7 -11.69 -18.24 -5.91
N LEU A 8 -11.25 -17.57 -6.97
CA LEU A 8 -10.30 -16.47 -6.85
C LEU A 8 -11.02 -15.43 -6.00
N LEU A 9 -10.88 -15.53 -4.68
CA LEU A 9 -11.13 -14.42 -3.77
C LEU A 9 -10.34 -13.26 -4.34
N ALA A 10 -11.06 -12.23 -4.77
CA ALA A 10 -10.47 -11.15 -5.53
C ALA A 10 -9.59 -10.34 -4.58
N TYR A 11 -8.30 -10.67 -4.54
CA TYR A 11 -7.29 -9.98 -3.74
C TYR A 11 -7.26 -8.49 -4.09
N LYS A 12 -7.39 -7.63 -3.08
CA LYS A 12 -7.48 -6.17 -3.20
C LYS A 12 -6.23 -5.53 -2.64
N ILE A 13 -5.85 -4.42 -3.25
CA ILE A 13 -4.78 -3.55 -2.80
C ILE A 13 -5.32 -2.12 -2.70
N GLN A 14 -4.85 -1.36 -1.71
CA GLN A 14 -5.14 0.06 -1.54
C GLN A 14 -3.83 0.81 -1.32
N PHE A 15 -3.64 1.89 -2.08
CA PHE A 15 -2.54 2.82 -1.90
C PHE A 15 -3.05 4.04 -1.12
N SER A 16 -2.25 4.50 -0.18
CA SER A 16 -2.45 5.77 0.53
C SER A 16 -1.11 6.51 0.54
N ASP A 17 -1.03 7.67 -0.09
CA ASP A 17 0.22 8.39 -0.36
C ASP A 17 0.10 9.91 -0.13
N HIS A 18 -0.94 10.35 0.59
CA HIS A 18 -1.29 11.75 0.86
C HIS A 18 -1.69 12.59 -0.36
N ILE A 19 -1.70 12.01 -1.57
CA ILE A 19 -2.06 12.67 -2.81
C ILE A 19 -3.55 12.43 -3.11
N ILE A 20 -4.28 13.48 -3.52
CA ILE A 20 -5.73 13.42 -3.79
C ILE A 20 -6.10 13.73 -5.26
N ALA A 21 -5.11 13.94 -6.11
CA ALA A 21 -5.24 14.20 -7.54
C ALA A 21 -4.07 13.56 -8.31
N PRO A 22 -4.11 13.40 -9.64
CA PRO A 22 -3.02 12.74 -10.35
C PRO A 22 -1.65 13.41 -10.16
N GLU A 23 -0.75 12.74 -9.44
CA GLU A 23 0.63 13.15 -9.17
C GLU A 23 1.50 11.90 -8.90
N LYS A 24 2.83 12.03 -8.97
CA LYS A 24 3.75 10.95 -8.65
C LYS A 24 3.98 10.87 -7.13
N SER A 25 3.75 9.70 -6.55
CA SER A 25 4.03 9.42 -5.14
C SER A 25 5.52 9.49 -4.81
N GLY A 26 5.85 10.17 -3.71
CA GLY A 26 7.19 10.16 -3.09
C GLY A 26 7.41 8.96 -2.15
N HIS A 27 6.35 8.53 -1.44
CA HIS A 27 6.27 7.30 -0.66
C HIS A 27 4.79 6.89 -0.57
N PHE A 28 4.49 5.64 -0.18
CA PHE A 28 3.11 5.20 0.01
C PHE A 28 2.99 4.15 1.11
N HIS A 29 1.78 4.04 1.65
CA HIS A 29 1.31 2.95 2.49
C HIS A 29 0.50 1.97 1.65
N LEU A 30 0.71 0.67 1.86
CA LEU A 30 0.06 -0.39 1.13
C LEU A 30 -0.80 -1.25 2.05
N TYR A 31 -2.09 -1.33 1.76
CA TYR A 31 -3.01 -2.26 2.39
C TYR A 31 -3.39 -3.34 1.39
N SER A 32 -3.46 -4.61 1.83
CA SER A 32 -3.77 -5.72 0.94
C SER A 32 -4.51 -6.84 1.66
N GLY A 33 -5.51 -7.44 1.00
CA GLY A 33 -6.37 -8.45 1.60
C GLY A 33 -7.53 -8.85 0.69
N ASP A 34 -8.37 -9.77 1.13
CA ASP A 34 -9.53 -10.28 0.38
C ASP A 34 -10.84 -9.54 0.66
N ASP A 35 -10.92 -8.77 1.76
CA ASP A 35 -12.07 -7.92 2.10
C ASP A 35 -11.72 -6.42 2.08
N ARG A 36 -12.27 -5.70 1.09
CA ARG A 36 -12.08 -4.25 0.96
C ARG A 36 -12.63 -3.46 2.16
N ALA A 37 -13.77 -3.86 2.71
CA ALA A 37 -14.41 -3.14 3.80
C ALA A 37 -13.59 -3.28 5.09
N ALA A 38 -13.00 -4.45 5.32
CA ALA A 38 -12.04 -4.67 6.39
C ALA A 38 -10.79 -3.79 6.21
N LEU A 39 -10.19 -3.76 5.02
CA LEU A 39 -9.01 -2.94 4.73
C LEU A 39 -9.25 -1.43 4.95
N LEU A 40 -10.46 -0.92 4.68
CA LEU A 40 -10.79 0.49 4.97
C LEU A 40 -10.87 0.82 6.46
N LYS A 41 -11.03 -0.19 7.33
CA LYS A 41 -11.04 -0.04 8.79
C LYS A 41 -9.66 -0.27 9.41
N GLU A 42 -8.72 -0.84 8.65
CA GLU A 42 -7.35 -1.09 9.09
C GLU A 42 -6.58 0.23 9.19
N VAL A 43 -6.08 0.52 10.39
CA VAL A 43 -5.40 1.80 10.70
C VAL A 43 -4.16 1.60 11.58
N GLU A 44 -3.85 0.36 11.97
CA GLU A 44 -2.77 0.03 12.89
C GLU A 44 -1.53 -0.52 12.17
N ASN A 45 -1.73 -1.27 11.09
CA ASN A 45 -0.66 -1.82 10.27
C ASN A 45 -0.70 -1.28 8.84
N TRP A 46 0.26 -0.42 8.52
CA TRP A 46 0.38 0.26 7.23
C TRP A 46 1.81 0.12 6.68
N PRO A 47 2.16 -1.03 6.08
CA PRO A 47 3.46 -1.23 5.43
C PRO A 47 3.80 -0.05 4.50
N THR A 48 4.96 0.58 4.75
CA THR A 48 5.37 1.83 4.09
C THR A 48 6.57 1.60 3.19
N TYR A 49 6.50 2.16 1.98
CA TYR A 49 7.48 1.95 0.93
C TYR A 49 7.99 3.27 0.36
N TYR A 50 9.31 3.33 0.16
CA TYR A 50 10.04 4.44 -0.48
C TYR A 50 10.67 3.97 -1.80
N PRO A 51 11.05 4.89 -2.71
CA PRO A 51 11.80 4.57 -3.92
C PRO A 51 13.07 3.77 -3.62
N ALA A 52 13.26 2.67 -4.36
CA ALA A 52 14.34 1.71 -4.10
C ALA A 52 15.77 2.26 -4.26
N HIS A 53 15.93 3.45 -4.86
CA HIS A 53 17.23 4.11 -5.02
C HIS A 53 17.61 4.98 -3.82
N MET A 54 16.71 5.22 -2.86
CA MET A 54 17.00 5.98 -1.65
C MET A 54 17.71 5.10 -0.62
N ASP A 55 18.67 5.69 0.09
CA ASP A 55 19.30 5.05 1.26
C ASP A 55 18.53 5.35 2.56
N GLY A 56 18.87 4.63 3.63
CA GLY A 56 18.20 4.77 4.92
C GLY A 56 18.33 6.16 5.55
N HIS A 57 19.44 6.88 5.32
CA HIS A 57 19.62 8.23 5.83
C HIS A 57 18.70 9.23 5.14
N THR A 58 18.60 9.13 3.82
CA THR A 58 17.70 9.96 3.01
C THR A 58 16.25 9.69 3.39
N ILE A 59 15.86 8.42 3.56
CA ILE A 59 14.52 8.05 4.03
C ILE A 59 14.24 8.65 5.42
N ALA A 60 15.17 8.54 6.37
CA ALA A 60 14.98 9.09 7.71
C ALA A 60 14.84 10.63 7.70
N HIS A 61 15.60 11.33 6.86
CA HIS A 61 15.45 12.78 6.70
C HIS A 61 14.11 13.16 6.10
N GLU A 62 13.67 12.47 5.04
CA GLU A 62 12.35 12.67 4.43
C GLU A 62 11.23 12.45 5.46
N MET A 63 11.29 11.35 6.24
CA MET A 63 10.30 11.05 7.28
C MET A 63 10.16 12.17 8.33
N ILE A 64 11.22 12.89 8.63
CA ILE A 64 11.21 14.01 9.60
C ILE A 64 10.69 15.30 8.96
N ALA A 65 10.88 15.47 7.65
CA ALA A 65 10.48 16.66 6.91
C ALA A 65 8.99 16.68 6.50
N HIS A 66 8.28 15.56 6.66
CA HIS A 66 6.87 15.37 6.29
C HIS A 66 5.88 16.26 7.06
#